data_AF-A0A1G2QCN9-F1
#
_entry.id   AF-A0A1G2QCN9-F1
#
_cell.length_a   1.000
_cell.length_b   1.000
_cell.length_c   1.000
_cell.angle_alpha   90.00
_cell.angle_beta   90.00
_cell.angle_gamma   90.00
#
_symmetry.space_group_name_H-M   'P 1'
#
loop_
_entity.id
_entity.type
_entity.pdbx_description
1 polymer ?
#
loop_
_entity_poly.entity_id
_entity_poly.type
_entity_poly.pdbx_seq_one_letter_code
_entity_poly.pdbx_strand_id
1 'polypeptide(L)'
;MVLSTHAVVGGALGRLLPGGPVVALLAGFASHFLLDLIPHWDYQLDSVVKAPKGSPLGADSQGESLGVEGSRVLSGWLFWRDVAKVLLDLALGALVVWFFFSDLQAVLTSVWWGAFGAVLPDGLQFLHLKFKPRVLFGLQRFHQFVHSNHDFRSRLAAGVSYQVFIIAVVILVVKIILP
;
A
#
# COMPACT_ATOMS: atom_id res chain seq x y z
N MET A 1 -5.59 0.80 0.14
CA MET A 1 -5.92 2.03 0.92
C MET A 1 -4.85 3.09 0.67
N VAL A 2 -4.81 4.21 1.40
CA VAL A 2 -3.64 5.10 1.37
C VAL A 2 -2.48 4.47 2.15
N LEU A 3 -1.24 4.75 1.74
CA LEU A 3 -0.01 4.16 2.30
C LEU A 3 0.13 4.46 3.78
N SER A 4 -0.27 5.65 4.24
CA SER A 4 -0.21 6.00 5.66
C SER A 4 -1.02 5.07 6.55
N THR A 5 -2.21 4.62 6.10
CA THR A 5 -3.01 3.68 6.87
C THR A 5 -2.31 2.33 6.99
N HIS A 6 -1.78 1.81 5.88
CA HIS A 6 -1.01 0.56 5.88
C HIS A 6 0.22 0.65 6.78
N ALA A 7 1.00 1.75 6.68
CA ALA A 7 2.19 1.96 7.49
C ALA A 7 1.87 2.01 9.00
N VAL A 8 0.80 2.71 9.39
CA VAL A 8 0.40 2.82 10.81
C VAL A 8 -0.09 1.48 11.36
N VAL A 9 -0.94 0.75 10.62
CA VAL A 9 -1.39 -0.59 11.05
C VAL A 9 -0.22 -1.58 11.10
N GLY A 10 0.65 -1.57 10.09
CA GLY A 10 1.85 -2.41 10.09
C GLY A 10 2.80 -2.09 11.25
N GLY A 11 3.02 -0.80 11.54
CA GLY A 11 3.82 -0.34 12.67
C GLY A 11 3.22 -0.75 14.01
N ALA A 12 1.89 -0.62 14.16
CA ALA A 12 1.17 -1.07 15.34
C ALA A 12 1.30 -2.59 15.55
N LEU A 13 1.15 -3.39 14.49
CA LEU A 13 1.38 -4.84 14.55
C LEU A 13 2.83 -5.17 14.93
N GLY A 14 3.80 -4.42 14.41
CA GLY A 14 5.20 -4.56 14.80
C GLY A 14 5.49 -4.17 16.25
N ARG A 15 4.63 -3.35 16.87
CA ARG A 15 4.69 -3.01 18.30
C ARG A 15 3.99 -4.04 19.19
N LEU A 16 2.89 -4.62 18.71
CA LEU A 16 2.03 -5.54 19.46
C LEU A 16 2.47 -7.00 19.40
N LEU A 17 2.98 -7.46 18.26
CA LEU A 17 3.29 -8.87 18.07
C LEU A 17 4.68 -9.22 18.60
N PRO A 18 4.79 -10.25 19.45
CA PRO A 18 6.10 -10.83 19.79
C PRO A 18 6.67 -11.59 18.59
N GLY A 19 7.99 -11.79 18.54
CA GLY A 19 8.64 -12.58 17.48
C GLY A 19 9.64 -11.81 16.60
N GLY A 20 9.82 -10.52 16.86
CA GLY A 20 10.89 -9.73 16.26
C GLY A 20 10.63 -9.28 14.82
N PRO A 21 11.68 -8.81 14.13
CA PRO A 21 11.62 -8.14 12.82
C PRO A 21 10.89 -8.89 11.71
N VAL A 22 11.17 -10.19 11.58
CA VAL A 22 10.64 -11.01 10.48
C VAL A 22 9.14 -11.23 10.65
N VAL A 23 8.71 -11.54 11.87
CA VAL A 23 7.27 -11.68 12.16
C VAL A 23 6.54 -10.37 11.92
N ALA A 24 7.13 -9.25 12.32
CA ALA A 24 6.55 -7.94 12.06
C ALA A 24 6.44 -7.64 10.56
N LEU A 25 7.49 -7.93 9.76
CA LEU A 25 7.45 -7.78 8.31
C LEU A 25 6.33 -8.60 7.68
N LEU A 26 6.22 -9.87 8.04
CA LEU A 26 5.20 -10.77 7.49
C LEU A 26 3.79 -10.37 7.93
N ALA A 27 3.62 -9.96 9.18
CA ALA A 27 2.36 -9.46 9.69
C ALA A 27 1.95 -8.15 8.99
N GLY A 28 2.89 -7.24 8.79
CA GLY A 28 2.70 -6.03 8.00
C GLY A 28 2.26 -6.36 6.58
N PHE A 29 3.00 -7.23 5.89
CA PHE A 29 2.70 -7.67 4.53
C PHE A 29 1.31 -8.31 4.42
N ALA A 30 0.93 -9.17 5.35
CA ALA A 30 -0.41 -9.75 5.38
C ALA A 30 -1.49 -8.69 5.68
N SER A 31 -1.23 -7.76 6.61
CA SER A 31 -2.17 -6.71 6.99
C SER A 31 -2.52 -5.78 5.82
N HIS A 32 -1.60 -5.58 4.88
CA HIS A 32 -1.88 -4.84 3.65
C HIS A 32 -3.11 -5.41 2.91
N PHE A 33 -3.07 -6.71 2.60
CA PHE A 33 -4.14 -7.39 1.87
C PHE A 33 -5.45 -7.42 2.67
N LEU A 34 -5.38 -7.60 3.99
CA LEU A 34 -6.57 -7.57 4.85
C LEU A 34 -7.23 -6.18 4.86
N LEU A 35 -6.42 -5.12 4.88
CA LEU A 35 -6.89 -3.75 4.79
C LEU A 35 -7.46 -3.41 3.41
N ASP A 36 -6.95 -4.03 2.35
CA ASP A 36 -7.47 -3.84 1.01
C ASP A 36 -8.80 -4.57 0.74
N LEU A 37 -9.18 -5.55 1.57
CA LEU A 37 -10.50 -6.21 1.51
C LEU A 37 -11.66 -5.31 1.97
N ILE A 38 -11.38 -4.37 2.87
CA ILE A 38 -12.43 -3.49 3.40
C ILE A 38 -12.65 -2.29 2.48
N PRO A 39 -13.86 -1.72 2.43
CA PRO A 39 -14.13 -0.54 1.61
C PRO A 39 -13.23 0.62 2.00
N HIS A 40 -12.61 1.26 1.02
CA HIS A 40 -11.64 2.31 1.29
C HIS A 40 -11.52 3.32 0.16
N TRP A 41 -10.74 4.38 0.40
CA TRP A 41 -10.40 5.38 -0.59
C TRP A 41 -8.93 5.26 -1.00
N ASP A 42 -8.68 5.41 -2.29
CA ASP A 42 -7.38 5.45 -2.94
C ASP A 42 -7.23 6.75 -3.74
N TYR A 43 -6.04 7.33 -3.78
CA TYR A 43 -5.78 8.43 -4.71
C TYR A 43 -5.65 7.89 -6.13
N GLN A 44 -6.23 8.63 -7.08
CA GLN A 44 -6.06 8.33 -8.50
C GLN A 44 -4.65 8.74 -8.94
N LEU A 45 -3.95 7.78 -9.56
CA LEU A 45 -2.67 8.01 -10.21
C LEU A 45 -2.91 8.56 -11.62
N ASP A 46 -2.67 9.85 -11.80
CA ASP A 46 -2.90 10.56 -13.07
C ASP A 46 -1.92 10.13 -14.18
N SER A 47 -0.78 9.58 -13.77
CA SER A 47 0.24 9.06 -14.68
C SER A 47 -0.15 7.75 -15.35
N VAL A 48 -1.14 7.03 -14.82
CA VAL A 48 -1.56 5.71 -15.33
C VAL A 48 -2.56 5.90 -16.48
N VAL A 49 -2.06 5.84 -17.71
CA VAL A 49 -2.89 6.02 -18.93
C VAL A 49 -3.07 4.68 -19.64
N LYS A 50 -4.24 4.46 -20.26
CA LYS A 50 -4.45 3.32 -21.16
C LYS A 50 -3.52 3.43 -22.37
N ALA A 51 -2.70 2.42 -22.60
CA ALA A 51 -1.89 2.24 -23.78
C ALA A 51 -2.78 2.26 -25.04
N PRO A 52 -2.30 2.86 -26.14
CA PRO A 52 -3.02 2.86 -27.41
C PRO A 52 -3.33 1.43 -27.87
N LYS A 53 -4.53 1.22 -28.42
CA LYS A 53 -4.90 -0.04 -29.10
C LYS A 53 -3.90 -0.32 -30.23
N GLY A 54 -3.29 -1.50 -30.24
CA GLY A 54 -2.29 -1.90 -31.25
C GLY A 54 -0.85 -1.49 -30.93
N SER A 55 -0.58 -0.93 -29.75
CA SER A 55 0.81 -0.69 -29.31
C SER A 55 1.56 -2.02 -29.07
N PRO A 56 2.88 -2.10 -29.37
CA PRO A 56 3.70 -3.27 -29.04
C PRO A 56 3.76 -3.59 -27.54
N LEU A 57 3.33 -2.64 -26.70
CA LEU A 57 3.22 -2.77 -25.24
C LEU A 57 1.93 -3.47 -24.79
N GLY A 58 0.89 -3.51 -25.64
CA GLY A 58 -0.39 -4.17 -25.38
C GLY A 58 -0.52 -5.57 -25.99
N ALA A 59 0.39 -5.94 -26.88
CA ALA A 59 0.58 -7.31 -27.35
C ALA A 59 1.83 -7.84 -26.69
N ASP A 60 1.70 -8.80 -25.78
CA ASP A 60 2.89 -9.55 -25.40
C ASP A 60 3.39 -10.35 -26.62
N SER A 61 4.66 -10.70 -26.62
CA SER A 61 5.30 -11.46 -27.70
C SER A 61 4.89 -12.94 -27.74
N GLN A 62 3.87 -13.36 -26.95
CA GLN A 62 3.41 -14.74 -26.85
C GLN A 62 1.90 -14.93 -27.05
N GLY A 63 1.14 -13.89 -27.39
CA GLY A 63 -0.29 -13.99 -27.64
C GLY A 63 -1.13 -14.29 -26.40
N GLU A 64 -0.56 -14.23 -25.19
CA GLU A 64 -1.38 -14.22 -23.99
C GLU A 64 -1.93 -12.81 -23.81
N SER A 65 -3.26 -12.72 -23.82
CA SER A 65 -3.99 -11.55 -23.36
C SER A 65 -3.57 -11.28 -21.90
N LEU A 66 -2.52 -10.48 -21.69
CA LEU A 66 -2.21 -9.84 -20.43
C LEU A 66 -3.39 -8.92 -20.11
N GLY A 67 -4.41 -9.49 -19.48
CA GLY A 67 -5.69 -8.85 -19.26
C GLY A 67 -5.51 -7.46 -18.67
N VAL A 68 -5.98 -6.43 -19.38
CA VAL A 68 -6.14 -5.01 -18.97
C VAL A 68 -4.88 -4.26 -18.47
N GLU A 69 -3.92 -4.90 -17.79
CA GLU A 69 -2.73 -4.32 -17.17
C GLU A 69 -1.57 -4.08 -18.16
N GLY A 70 -1.41 -4.95 -19.16
CA GLY A 70 -0.40 -4.78 -20.21
C GLY A 70 -0.58 -3.44 -20.95
N SER A 71 -1.84 -2.98 -21.00
CA SER A 71 -2.27 -1.75 -21.63
C SER A 71 -2.18 -0.52 -20.72
N ARG A 72 -1.28 -0.43 -19.73
CA ARG A 72 -1.05 0.83 -18.97
C ARG A 72 0.38 1.34 -19.17
N VAL A 73 0.51 2.66 -19.35
CA VAL A 73 1.78 3.38 -19.54
C VAL A 73 1.83 4.59 -18.62
N LEU A 74 3.04 4.91 -18.13
CA LEU A 74 3.29 6.02 -17.21
C LEU A 74 3.64 7.30 -17.99
N SER A 75 2.84 8.35 -17.81
CA SER A 75 3.04 9.68 -18.40
C SER A 75 4.15 10.47 -17.68
N GLY A 76 5.04 11.13 -18.42
CA GLY A 76 6.30 11.73 -17.93
C GLY A 76 6.18 12.70 -16.74
N TRP A 77 5.53 13.86 -16.90
CA TRP A 77 5.45 14.86 -15.82
C TRP A 77 4.44 14.47 -14.73
N LEU A 78 3.31 13.88 -15.13
CA LEU A 78 2.29 13.41 -14.20
C LEU A 78 2.83 12.33 -13.26
N PHE A 79 3.79 11.53 -13.71
CA PHE A 79 4.48 10.54 -12.90
C PHE A 79 5.17 11.15 -11.68
N TRP A 80 5.91 12.24 -11.86
CA TRP A 80 6.60 12.89 -10.74
C TRP A 80 5.62 13.51 -9.74
N ARG A 81 4.47 14.01 -10.22
CA ARG A 81 3.39 14.47 -9.35
C ARG A 81 2.83 13.33 -8.51
N ASP A 82 2.58 12.17 -9.11
CA ASP A 82 2.08 11.01 -8.38
C ASP A 82 3.12 10.47 -7.38
N VAL A 83 4.39 10.41 -7.77
CA VAL A 83 5.49 10.07 -6.85
C VAL A 83 5.51 11.01 -5.65
N ALA A 84 5.39 12.33 -5.87
CA ALA A 84 5.37 13.30 -4.77
C ALA A 84 4.18 13.09 -3.82
N LYS A 85 2.97 12.82 -4.35
CA LYS A 85 1.79 12.51 -3.52
C LYS A 85 2.02 11.25 -2.67
N VAL A 86 2.51 10.18 -3.29
CA VAL A 86 2.78 8.89 -2.62
C VAL A 86 3.85 9.07 -1.53
N LEU A 87 4.93 9.80 -1.83
CA LEU A 87 6.00 10.06 -0.85
C LEU A 87 5.52 10.94 0.31
N LEU A 88 4.66 11.92 0.06
CA LEU A 88 4.08 12.74 1.12
C LEU A 88 3.18 11.92 2.05
N ASP A 89 2.34 11.05 1.50
CA ASP A 89 1.50 10.12 2.26
C ASP A 89 2.34 9.11 3.06
N LEU A 90 3.38 8.54 2.45
CA LEU A 90 4.33 7.67 3.14
C LEU A 90 5.04 8.40 4.30
N ALA A 91 5.49 9.63 4.06
CA ALA A 91 6.12 10.46 5.09
C ALA A 91 5.16 10.76 6.24
N LEU A 92 3.90 11.09 5.94
CA LEU A 92 2.87 11.30 6.95
C LEU A 92 2.64 10.03 7.79
N GLY A 93 2.52 8.88 7.14
CA GLY A 93 2.41 7.59 7.84
C GLY A 93 3.61 7.30 8.74
N ALA A 94 4.82 7.51 8.23
CA ALA A 94 6.05 7.33 8.99
C ALA A 94 6.13 8.28 10.19
N LEU A 95 5.70 9.54 10.06
CA LEU A 95 5.64 10.50 11.16
C LEU A 95 4.65 10.06 12.25
N VAL A 96 3.49 9.54 11.86
CA VAL A 96 2.50 9.01 12.83
C VAL A 96 3.05 7.78 13.54
N VAL A 97 3.63 6.83 12.80
CA VAL A 97 4.32 5.65 13.38
C VAL A 97 5.40 6.10 14.36
N TRP A 98 6.22 7.06 13.96
CA TRP A 98 7.29 7.58 14.79
C TRP A 98 6.75 8.18 16.08
N PHE A 99 5.80 9.10 15.99
CA PHE A 99 5.26 9.82 17.14
C PHE A 99 4.54 8.92 18.15
N PHE A 100 3.76 7.93 17.69
CA PHE A 100 2.94 7.12 18.58
C PHE A 100 3.62 5.85 19.09
N PHE A 101 4.63 5.33 18.38
CA PHE A 101 5.18 3.99 18.63
C PHE A 101 6.71 3.94 18.85
N SER A 102 7.43 5.07 18.99
CA SER A 102 8.92 5.10 19.05
C SER A 102 9.53 5.33 20.44
N ASP A 103 9.09 4.61 21.47
CA ASP A 103 9.80 4.55 22.76
C ASP A 103 11.12 3.74 22.66
N LEU A 104 12.05 3.94 23.62
CA LEU A 104 13.50 3.68 23.46
C LEU A 104 13.89 2.19 23.18
N GLN A 105 13.01 1.22 23.44
CA GLN A 105 13.13 -0.21 23.07
C GLN A 105 12.22 -0.66 21.92
N ALA A 106 11.34 0.21 21.39
CA ALA A 106 10.50 -0.09 20.21
C ALA A 106 11.30 -0.09 18.90
N VAL A 107 12.51 0.44 18.97
CA VAL A 107 13.66 -0.02 18.19
C VAL A 107 14.19 -1.24 18.96
N LEU A 108 14.31 -2.43 18.38
CA LEU A 108 15.32 -2.62 17.36
C LEU A 108 14.78 -3.37 16.15
N THR A 109 13.82 -2.71 15.48
CA THR A 109 13.40 -2.83 14.07
C THR A 109 12.00 -3.38 13.78
N SER A 110 11.30 -4.04 14.70
CA SER A 110 9.98 -4.65 14.39
C SER A 110 8.90 -3.65 13.95
N VAL A 111 8.76 -2.50 14.61
CA VAL A 111 7.78 -1.47 14.21
C VAL A 111 8.02 -1.02 12.77
N TRP A 112 9.27 -0.69 12.43
CA TRP A 112 9.62 -0.25 11.08
C TRP A 112 9.56 -1.38 10.05
N TRP A 113 9.88 -2.61 10.42
CA TRP A 113 9.69 -3.77 9.55
C TRP A 113 8.23 -4.08 9.29
N GLY A 114 7.35 -3.90 10.29
CA GLY A 114 5.92 -4.01 10.12
C GLY A 114 5.35 -2.92 9.21
N ALA A 115 5.74 -1.66 9.44
CA ALA A 115 5.35 -0.55 8.57
C ALA A 115 5.87 -0.75 7.14
N PHE A 116 7.14 -1.16 6.98
CA PHE A 116 7.75 -1.47 5.68
C PHE A 116 7.04 -2.62 5.00
N GLY A 117 6.79 -3.73 5.71
CA GLY A 117 6.10 -4.90 5.19
C GLY A 117 4.69 -4.56 4.69
N ALA A 118 3.97 -3.67 5.38
CA ALA A 118 2.63 -3.24 4.99
C ALA A 118 2.59 -2.33 3.75
N VAL A 119 3.65 -1.56 3.49
CA VAL A 119 3.76 -0.69 2.31
C VAL A 119 4.42 -1.43 1.12
N LEU A 120 5.14 -2.51 1.38
CA LEU A 120 5.90 -3.25 0.37
C LEU A 120 5.05 -3.74 -0.82
N PRO A 121 3.82 -4.28 -0.66
CA PRO A 121 2.99 -4.69 -1.78
C PRO A 121 2.75 -3.57 -2.81
N ASP A 122 2.39 -2.37 -2.36
CA ASP A 122 2.18 -1.21 -3.25
C ASP A 122 3.48 -0.77 -3.94
N GLY A 123 4.61 -0.83 -3.23
CA GLY A 123 5.92 -0.56 -3.81
C GLY A 123 6.29 -1.55 -4.92
N LEU A 124 5.98 -2.84 -4.71
CA LEU A 124 6.18 -3.89 -5.70
C LEU A 124 5.20 -3.75 -6.88
N GLN A 125 3.95 -3.35 -6.64
CA GLN A 125 2.99 -3.01 -7.70
C GLN A 125 3.51 -1.84 -8.55
N PHE A 126 4.02 -0.79 -7.93
CA PHE A 126 4.61 0.34 -8.65
C PHE A 126 5.81 -0.08 -9.50
N LEU A 127 6.69 -0.92 -8.96
CA LEU A 127 7.80 -1.51 -9.70
C LEU A 127 7.30 -2.35 -10.88
N HIS A 128 6.22 -3.12 -10.67
CA HIS A 128 5.58 -3.91 -11.72
C HIS A 128 5.02 -3.03 -12.84
N LEU A 129 4.33 -1.94 -12.51
CA LEU A 129 3.81 -1.00 -13.50
C LEU A 129 4.92 -0.34 -14.33
N LYS A 130 6.09 -0.08 -13.73
CA LYS A 130 7.22 0.57 -14.41
C LYS A 130 8.05 -0.38 -15.27
N PHE A 131 8.41 -1.54 -14.74
CA PHE A 131 9.40 -2.44 -15.37
C PHE A 131 8.79 -3.76 -15.87
N LYS A 132 7.55 -4.07 -15.52
CA LYS A 132 6.82 -5.30 -15.89
C LYS A 132 7.62 -6.61 -15.71
N PRO A 133 8.38 -6.82 -14.61
CA PRO A 133 9.11 -8.06 -14.38
C PRO A 133 8.16 -9.25 -14.23
N ARG A 134 8.50 -10.36 -14.88
CA ARG A 134 7.69 -11.60 -14.88
C ARG A 134 7.45 -12.18 -13.49
N VAL A 135 8.40 -12.01 -12.58
CA VAL A 135 8.33 -12.55 -11.20
C VAL A 135 7.19 -11.93 -10.38
N LEU A 136 6.75 -10.71 -10.70
CA LEU A 136 5.73 -9.99 -9.93
C LEU A 136 4.29 -10.23 -10.42
N PHE A 137 4.06 -10.92 -11.55
CA PHE A 137 2.71 -11.11 -12.09
C PHE A 137 1.77 -11.86 -11.13
N GLY A 138 2.27 -12.90 -10.44
CA GLY A 138 1.48 -13.65 -9.48
C GLY A 138 1.03 -12.79 -8.30
N LEU A 139 1.98 -12.03 -7.74
CA LEU A 139 1.72 -11.08 -6.65
C LEU A 139 0.72 -10.01 -7.10
N GLN A 140 0.87 -9.49 -8.32
CA GLN A 140 -0.01 -8.47 -8.89
C GLN A 140 -1.45 -8.97 -9.07
N ARG A 141 -1.63 -10.17 -9.65
CA ARG A 141 -2.96 -10.80 -9.79
C ARG A 141 -3.61 -11.04 -8.43
N PHE A 142 -2.83 -11.48 -7.45
CA PHE A 142 -3.34 -11.67 -6.09
C PHE A 142 -3.75 -10.34 -5.45
N HIS A 143 -2.92 -9.30 -5.56
CA HIS A 143 -3.23 -7.97 -5.04
C HIS A 143 -4.56 -7.46 -5.59
N GLN A 144 -4.78 -7.58 -6.90
CA GLN A 144 -6.04 -7.20 -7.54
C GLN A 144 -7.23 -8.06 -7.15
N PHE A 145 -7.03 -9.37 -6.97
CA PHE A 145 -8.08 -10.27 -6.54
C PHE A 145 -8.61 -9.91 -5.14
N VAL A 146 -7.71 -9.51 -4.24
CA VAL A 146 -8.04 -9.15 -2.86
C VAL A 146 -8.57 -7.72 -2.74
N HIS A 147 -8.16 -6.82 -3.63
CA HIS A 147 -8.57 -5.43 -3.58
C HIS A 147 -10.10 -5.28 -3.67
N SER A 148 -10.68 -4.58 -2.71
CA SER A 148 -12.13 -4.42 -2.61
C SER A 148 -12.70 -3.70 -3.84
N ASN A 149 -13.78 -4.24 -4.38
CA ASN A 149 -14.54 -3.62 -5.47
C ASN A 149 -15.48 -2.50 -4.97
N HIS A 150 -15.64 -2.35 -3.65
CA HIS A 150 -16.44 -1.28 -3.05
C HIS A 150 -15.51 -0.20 -2.54
N ASP A 151 -15.39 0.89 -3.29
CA ASP A 151 -14.53 2.01 -2.93
C ASP A 151 -15.36 3.25 -2.57
N PHE A 152 -14.73 4.16 -1.82
CA PHE A 152 -15.29 5.47 -1.51
C PHE A 152 -14.91 6.51 -2.58
N ARG A 153 -14.62 6.12 -3.83
CA ARG A 153 -14.04 7.04 -4.83
C ARG A 153 -14.88 8.29 -5.07
N SER A 154 -16.20 8.18 -4.97
CA SER A 154 -17.14 9.31 -5.12
C SER A 154 -17.31 10.16 -3.86
N ARG A 155 -16.79 9.71 -2.71
CA ARG A 155 -17.01 10.32 -1.39
C ARG A 155 -15.70 10.44 -0.62
N LEU A 156 -14.80 11.31 -1.10
CA LEU A 156 -13.50 11.59 -0.49
C LEU A 156 -13.59 11.77 1.04
N ALA A 157 -14.49 12.63 1.52
CA ALA A 157 -14.64 12.90 2.94
C ALA A 157 -14.99 11.64 3.74
N ALA A 158 -15.95 10.83 3.27
CA ALA A 158 -16.34 9.60 3.95
C ALA A 158 -15.19 8.58 3.98
N GLY A 159 -14.46 8.44 2.87
CA GLY A 159 -13.33 7.53 2.77
C GLY A 159 -12.15 7.93 3.67
N VAL A 160 -11.78 9.21 3.65
CA VAL A 160 -10.72 9.74 4.52
C VAL A 160 -11.13 9.65 5.99
N SER A 161 -12.37 10.00 6.34
CA SER A 161 -12.87 9.86 7.72
C SER A 161 -12.83 8.41 8.19
N TYR A 162 -13.18 7.44 7.34
CA TYR A 162 -13.10 6.03 7.67
C TYR A 162 -11.65 5.57 7.92
N GLN A 163 -10.70 6.03 7.12
CA GLN A 163 -9.28 5.70 7.28
C GLN A 163 -8.67 6.34 8.54
N VAL A 164 -9.01 7.61 8.82
CA VAL A 164 -8.63 8.28 10.07
C VAL A 164 -9.22 7.55 11.28
N PHE A 165 -10.48 7.09 11.19
CA PHE A 165 -11.10 6.28 12.23
C PHE A 165 -10.34 4.98 12.48
N ILE A 166 -9.95 4.24 11.44
CA ILE A 166 -9.13 3.03 11.57
C ILE A 166 -7.81 3.33 12.28
N ILE A 167 -7.09 4.37 11.85
CA ILE A 167 -5.83 4.79 12.48
C ILE A 167 -6.04 5.10 13.97
N ALA A 168 -7.07 5.88 14.30
CA ALA A 168 -7.37 6.25 15.69
C ALA A 168 -7.71 5.04 16.56
N VAL A 169 -8.53 4.12 16.05
CA VAL A 169 -8.86 2.86 16.74
C VAL A 169 -7.61 2.03 16.98
N VAL A 170 -6.74 1.88 15.98
CA VAL A 170 -5.51 1.10 16.10
C VAL A 170 -4.56 1.71 17.15
N ILE A 171 -4.36 3.03 17.12
CA ILE A 171 -3.54 3.72 18.12
C ILE A 171 -4.13 3.51 19.53
N LEU A 172 -5.45 3.66 19.68
CA LEU A 172 -6.13 3.47 20.97
C LEU A 172 -5.94 2.03 21.48
N VAL A 173 -6.12 1.03 20.60
CA VAL A 173 -5.90 -0.39 20.95
C VAL A 173 -4.46 -0.61 21.41
N VAL A 174 -3.47 -0.08 20.70
CA VAL A 174 -2.06 -0.19 21.10
C VAL A 174 -1.84 0.41 22.49
N LYS A 175 -2.38 1.61 22.76
CA LYS A 175 -2.21 2.29 24.06
C LYS A 175 -2.94 1.61 25.21
N ILE A 176 -4.05 0.92 24.94
CA ILE A 176 -4.75 0.12 25.96
C ILE A 176 -3.95 -1.14 26.32
N ILE A 177 -3.36 -1.79 25.33
CA ILE A 177 -2.59 -3.03 25.53
C ILE A 177 -1.20 -2.73 26.12
N LEU A 178 -0.56 -1.63 25.67
CA LEU A 178 0.79 -1.20 26.03
C LEU A 178 0.74 0.25 26.54
N PRO A 179 0.44 0.46 27.83
CA PRO A 179 0.30 1.78 28.43
C PRO A 179 1.61 2.58 28.49
#